data_AF-A0A0F8WTY6-F1
#
_entry.id   AF-A0A0F8WTY6-F1
#
_cell.length_a   1.000
_cell.length_b   1.000
_cell.length_c   1.000
_cell.angle_alpha   90.00
_cell.angle_beta   90.00
_cell.angle_gamma   90.00
#
_symmetry.space_group_name_H-M   'P 1'
#
loop_
_entity.id
_entity.type
_entity.pdbx_description
1 polymer ?
#
loop_
_entity_poly.entity_id
_entity_poly.type
_entity_poly.pdbx_seq_one_letter_code
_entity_poly.pdbx_strand_id
1 'polypeptide(L)'
;MMNEADDKALTPVSKGYAELQEVWDIDTSDLHGHQIQELDHQIAFLTAYAKCGTVLYAAEAAGVHEATAHNWKKVNHFRFKERMSMAHTSFSESLENKALELAMKLEPNNNPVILITLMNANNPDKYRPNSVAPSETMTETLQAMKQATREFKRLEDGTQTETVTETVIIKKGLQQPRTEE
;
A
#
# COMPACT_ATOMS: atom_id res chain seq x y z
N MET A 1 -3.74 -5.51 56.32
CA MET A 1 -3.69 -6.91 55.86
C MET A 1 -4.30 -6.95 54.48
N MET A 2 -3.46 -7.17 53.47
CA MET A 2 -3.84 -7.28 52.06
C MET A 2 -4.25 -8.73 51.75
N ASN A 3 -5.04 -8.84 50.68
CA ASN A 3 -5.31 -10.01 49.84
C ASN A 3 -6.54 -10.85 50.20
N GLU A 4 -7.64 -10.52 49.52
CA GLU A 4 -8.51 -11.50 48.86
C GLU A 4 -8.97 -10.84 47.56
N ALA A 5 -8.08 -10.90 46.56
CA ALA A 5 -8.33 -10.45 45.20
C ALA A 5 -8.86 -11.64 44.39
N ASP A 6 -10.03 -11.44 43.78
CA ASP A 6 -10.37 -11.87 42.43
C ASP A 6 -10.07 -13.32 42.05
N ASP A 7 -10.90 -14.23 42.57
CA ASP A 7 -11.13 -15.53 41.93
C ASP A 7 -12.35 -15.43 40.99
N LYS A 8 -12.23 -14.57 39.98
CA LYS A 8 -13.08 -14.67 38.78
C LYS A 8 -12.42 -15.71 37.88
N ALA A 9 -12.90 -16.93 37.98
CA ALA A 9 -12.63 -18.01 37.05
C ALA A 9 -12.56 -17.47 35.61
N LEU A 10 -11.37 -17.52 35.01
CA LEU A 10 -11.22 -17.45 33.56
C LEU A 10 -11.99 -18.65 33.01
N THR A 11 -13.20 -18.41 32.54
CA THR A 11 -13.90 -19.39 31.72
C THR A 11 -13.04 -19.61 30.46
N PRO A 12 -12.56 -20.83 30.18
CA PRO A 12 -11.94 -21.10 28.90
C PRO A 12 -13.02 -20.90 27.83
N VAL A 13 -12.70 -20.18 26.76
CA VAL A 13 -13.58 -19.88 25.62
C VAL A 13 -13.82 -21.16 24.78
N SER A 14 -14.04 -22.31 25.43
CA SER A 14 -13.78 -23.67 24.93
C SER A 14 -14.72 -24.17 23.83
N LYS A 15 -15.64 -23.34 23.32
CA LYS A 15 -16.61 -23.74 22.28
C LYS A 15 -16.32 -23.21 20.87
N GLY A 16 -15.35 -22.31 20.69
CA GLY A 16 -14.95 -21.80 19.36
C GLY A 16 -13.62 -22.33 18.83
N TYR A 17 -12.90 -23.14 19.61
CA TYR A 17 -11.50 -23.49 19.31
C TYR A 17 -11.32 -24.57 18.24
N ALA A 18 -12.27 -25.50 18.09
CA ALA A 18 -12.12 -26.61 17.13
C ALA A 18 -12.03 -26.09 15.68
N GLU A 19 -12.83 -25.08 15.32
CA GLU A 19 -12.81 -24.48 13.98
C GLU A 19 -11.52 -23.66 13.75
N LEU A 20 -10.95 -23.05 14.79
CA LEU A 20 -9.73 -22.25 14.67
C LEU A 20 -8.46 -23.13 14.67
N GLN A 21 -8.48 -24.28 15.33
CA GLN A 21 -7.35 -25.23 15.34
C GLN A 21 -7.11 -25.83 13.95
N GLU A 22 -8.17 -26.13 13.20
CA GLU A 22 -8.08 -26.62 11.82
C GLU A 22 -7.52 -25.54 10.88
N VAL A 23 -7.92 -24.28 11.08
CA VAL A 23 -7.43 -23.12 10.29
C VAL A 23 -5.93 -22.90 10.47
N TRP A 24 -5.38 -23.22 11.64
CA TRP A 24 -3.99 -22.95 11.99
C TRP A 24 -3.08 -24.19 11.98
N ASP A 25 -3.60 -25.38 11.61
CA ASP A 25 -2.85 -26.64 11.44
C ASP A 25 -1.99 -27.03 12.66
N ILE A 26 -2.63 -27.21 13.83
CA ILE A 26 -1.94 -27.45 15.11
C ILE A 26 -2.34 -28.80 15.68
N ASP A 27 -1.36 -29.68 15.87
CA ASP A 27 -1.55 -30.91 16.63
C ASP A 27 -1.49 -30.62 18.14
N THR A 28 -2.61 -30.85 18.82
CA THR A 28 -2.73 -30.62 20.27
C THR A 28 -2.67 -31.89 21.11
N SER A 29 -2.42 -33.05 20.50
CA SER A 29 -2.52 -34.36 21.15
C SER A 29 -1.58 -34.54 22.35
N ASP A 30 -0.40 -33.90 22.33
CA ASP A 30 0.65 -34.02 23.35
C ASP A 30 0.83 -32.74 24.22
N LEU A 31 -0.13 -31.81 24.19
CA LEU A 31 0.00 -30.53 24.90
C LEU A 31 -0.44 -30.61 26.37
N HIS A 32 0.34 -29.99 27.25
CA HIS A 32 0.06 -29.87 28.68
C HIS A 32 -0.56 -28.51 29.02
N GLY A 33 -1.13 -28.35 30.21
CA GLY A 33 -1.96 -27.19 30.58
C GLY A 33 -1.37 -25.80 30.24
N HIS A 34 -0.09 -25.54 30.56
CA HIS A 34 0.57 -24.27 30.21
C HIS A 34 0.70 -24.07 28.69
N GLN A 35 0.98 -25.14 27.94
CA GLN A 35 1.11 -25.10 26.48
C GLN A 35 -0.24 -24.84 25.81
N ILE A 36 -1.32 -25.40 26.35
CA ILE A 36 -2.69 -25.13 25.88
C ILE A 36 -3.04 -23.66 26.11
N GLN A 37 -2.76 -23.12 27.31
CA GLN A 37 -3.01 -21.71 27.60
C GLN A 37 -2.20 -20.77 26.68
N GLU A 38 -0.91 -21.06 26.48
CA GLU A 38 -0.08 -20.29 25.56
C GLU A 38 -0.63 -20.34 24.13
N LEU A 39 -1.07 -21.53 23.69
CA LEU A 39 -1.68 -21.72 22.39
C LEU A 39 -2.99 -20.93 22.25
N ASP A 40 -3.84 -20.90 23.27
CA ASP A 40 -5.09 -20.15 23.27
C ASP A 40 -4.83 -18.64 23.08
N HIS A 41 -3.84 -18.10 23.79
CA HIS A 41 -3.44 -16.70 23.62
C HIS A 41 -2.87 -16.44 22.22
N GLN A 42 -2.09 -17.37 21.66
CA GLN A 42 -1.58 -17.26 20.29
C GLN A 42 -2.71 -17.28 19.26
N ILE A 43 -3.70 -18.16 19.40
CA ILE A 43 -4.86 -18.23 18.49
C ILE A 43 -5.68 -16.94 18.56
N ALA A 44 -5.96 -16.44 19.76
CA ALA A 44 -6.66 -15.17 19.95
C ALA A 44 -5.89 -14.01 19.30
N PHE A 45 -4.57 -13.96 19.51
CA PHE A 45 -3.68 -12.97 18.93
C PHE A 45 -3.72 -13.01 17.40
N LEU A 46 -3.51 -14.18 16.80
CA LEU A 46 -3.45 -14.34 15.33
C LEU A 46 -4.79 -13.98 14.68
N THR A 47 -5.90 -14.36 15.33
CA THR A 47 -7.25 -14.04 14.85
C THR A 47 -7.51 -12.53 14.89
N ALA A 48 -7.07 -11.84 15.94
CA ALA A 48 -7.17 -10.39 16.02
C ALA A 48 -6.23 -9.69 15.03
N TYR A 49 -5.00 -10.20 14.89
CA TYR A 49 -4.00 -9.67 13.97
C TYR A 49 -4.46 -9.77 12.51
N ALA A 50 -5.06 -10.89 12.10
CA ALA A 50 -5.61 -11.07 10.75
C ALA A 50 -6.68 -10.03 10.39
N LYS A 51 -7.34 -9.43 11.39
CA LYS A 51 -8.38 -8.40 11.19
C LYS A 51 -7.82 -6.98 11.22
N CYS A 52 -6.89 -6.69 12.13
CA CYS A 52 -6.43 -5.31 12.38
C CYS A 52 -5.04 -5.00 11.81
N GLY A 53 -4.21 -6.01 11.54
CA GLY A 53 -2.85 -5.87 11.00
C GLY A 53 -1.82 -5.30 11.97
N THR A 54 -2.18 -5.05 13.22
CA THR A 54 -1.30 -4.43 14.22
C THR A 54 -1.03 -5.34 15.41
N VAL A 55 0.22 -5.38 15.86
CA VAL A 55 0.62 -6.22 17.00
C VAL A 55 0.00 -5.71 18.31
N LEU A 56 -0.10 -4.38 18.48
CA LEU A 56 -0.61 -3.78 19.71
C LEU A 56 -2.07 -4.18 19.98
N TYR A 57 -2.97 -3.94 19.03
CA TYR A 57 -4.39 -4.30 19.21
C TYR A 57 -4.61 -5.82 19.25
N ALA A 58 -3.79 -6.60 18.54
CA ALA A 58 -3.84 -8.04 18.61
C ALA A 58 -3.40 -8.59 19.98
N ALA A 59 -2.39 -7.98 20.59
CA ALA A 59 -1.91 -8.33 21.93
C ALA A 59 -2.95 -7.99 23.00
N GLU A 60 -3.55 -6.80 22.92
CA GLU A 60 -4.65 -6.38 23.79
C GLU A 60 -5.85 -7.34 23.70
N ALA A 61 -6.27 -7.69 22.47
CA ALA A 61 -7.37 -8.63 22.26
C ALA A 61 -7.09 -10.04 22.79
N ALA A 62 -5.83 -10.46 22.83
CA ALA A 62 -5.40 -11.74 23.37
C ALA A 62 -5.13 -11.72 24.88
N GLY A 63 -5.23 -10.55 25.52
CA GLY A 63 -4.95 -10.37 26.95
C GLY A 63 -3.47 -10.53 27.30
N VAL A 64 -2.56 -10.22 26.38
CA VAL A 64 -1.11 -10.36 26.57
C VAL A 64 -0.38 -9.05 26.25
N HIS A 65 0.84 -8.93 26.75
CA HIS A 65 1.73 -7.82 26.39
C HIS A 65 2.34 -8.03 25.00
N GLU A 66 2.63 -6.97 24.24
CA GLU A 66 3.20 -7.06 22.89
C GLU A 66 4.58 -7.75 22.88
N ALA A 67 5.34 -7.58 23.96
CA ALA A 67 6.61 -8.28 24.19
C ALA A 67 6.45 -9.81 24.15
N THR A 68 5.31 -10.34 24.61
CA THR A 68 5.01 -11.77 24.58
C THR A 68 4.87 -12.27 23.14
N ALA A 69 4.19 -11.52 22.27
CA ALA A 69 4.09 -11.85 20.85
C ALA A 69 5.44 -11.80 20.13
N HIS A 70 6.32 -10.86 20.50
CA HIS A 70 7.70 -10.82 20.01
C HIS A 70 8.50 -12.06 20.46
N ASN A 71 8.30 -12.50 21.70
CA ASN A 71 8.93 -13.71 22.21
C ASN A 71 8.45 -14.97 21.47
N TRP A 72 7.14 -15.12 21.26
CA TRP A 72 6.59 -16.24 20.47
C TRP A 72 7.18 -16.30 19.07
N LYS A 73 7.34 -15.15 18.40
CA LYS A 73 7.98 -15.07 17.08
C LYS A 73 9.46 -15.45 17.12
N LYS A 74 10.17 -15.12 18.19
CA LYS A 74 11.60 -15.44 18.36
C LYS A 74 11.82 -16.93 18.65
N VAL A 75 11.05 -17.49 19.58
CA VAL A 75 11.14 -18.91 19.98
C VAL A 75 10.52 -19.82 18.91
N ASN A 76 9.58 -19.27 18.12
CA ASN A 76 8.81 -19.98 17.11
C ASN A 76 8.06 -21.21 17.63
N HIS A 77 7.58 -21.15 18.87
CA HIS A 77 6.73 -22.19 19.44
C HIS A 77 5.46 -22.35 18.60
N PHE A 78 5.05 -23.60 18.37
CA PHE A 78 3.88 -23.93 17.54
C PHE A 78 3.91 -23.28 16.15
N ARG A 79 5.11 -23.11 15.56
CA ARG A 79 5.28 -22.50 14.23
C ARG A 79 4.60 -21.12 14.13
N PHE A 80 4.69 -20.35 15.23
CA PHE A 80 4.02 -19.06 15.34
C PHE A 80 4.44 -18.08 14.24
N LYS A 81 5.67 -18.13 13.76
CA LYS A 81 6.17 -17.28 12.68
C LYS A 81 5.43 -17.55 11.37
N GLU A 82 5.23 -18.81 11.03
CA GLU A 82 4.49 -19.24 9.84
C GLU A 82 3.02 -18.83 9.94
N ARG A 83 2.38 -19.10 11.07
CA ARG A 83 0.99 -18.71 11.30
C ARG A 83 0.79 -17.19 11.32
N MET A 84 1.75 -16.45 11.87
CA MET A 84 1.76 -14.99 11.81
C MET A 84 1.86 -14.48 10.37
N SER A 85 2.66 -15.15 9.53
CA SER A 85 2.73 -14.84 8.09
C SER A 85 1.39 -15.09 7.40
N MET A 86 0.72 -16.19 7.70
CA MET A 86 -0.62 -16.48 7.17
C MET A 86 -1.64 -15.42 7.60
N ALA A 87 -1.64 -15.04 8.89
CA ALA A 87 -2.49 -13.97 9.40
C ALA A 87 -2.21 -12.63 8.71
N HIS A 88 -0.95 -12.33 8.41
CA HIS A 88 -0.55 -11.12 7.67
C HIS A 88 -1.06 -11.13 6.23
N THR A 89 -1.03 -12.28 5.55
CA THR A 89 -1.62 -12.45 4.22
C THR A 89 -3.12 -12.17 4.26
N SER A 90 -3.85 -12.75 5.20
CA SER A 90 -5.30 -12.51 5.36
C SER A 90 -5.62 -11.03 5.62
N PHE A 91 -4.81 -10.36 6.45
CA PHE A 91 -4.95 -8.92 6.65
C PHE A 91 -4.72 -8.14 5.35
N SER A 92 -3.67 -8.48 4.59
CA SER A 92 -3.35 -7.83 3.32
C SER A 92 -4.47 -7.98 2.28
N GLU A 93 -5.08 -9.15 2.19
CA GLU A 93 -6.27 -9.38 1.34
C GLU A 93 -7.48 -8.56 1.81
N SER A 94 -7.70 -8.46 3.12
CA SER A 94 -8.75 -7.61 3.68
C SER A 94 -8.53 -6.11 3.34
N LEU A 95 -7.26 -5.69 3.27
CA LEU A 95 -6.88 -4.34 2.91
C LEU A 95 -7.18 -4.04 1.45
N GLU A 96 -6.93 -5.01 0.57
CA GLU A 96 -7.26 -4.95 -0.86
C GLU A 96 -8.76 -4.82 -1.08
N ASN A 97 -9.57 -5.59 -0.34
CA ASN A 97 -11.03 -5.47 -0.39
C ASN A 97 -11.51 -4.08 0.03
N LYS A 98 -10.95 -3.52 1.11
CA LYS A 98 -11.25 -2.14 1.55
C LYS A 98 -10.80 -1.12 0.51
N ALA A 99 -9.71 -1.38 -0.20
CA ALA A 99 -9.24 -0.51 -1.26
C ALA A 99 -10.14 -0.49 -2.49
N LEU A 100 -10.65 -1.66 -2.89
CA LEU A 100 -11.65 -1.77 -3.95
C LEU A 100 -12.94 -1.05 -3.55
N GLU A 101 -13.41 -1.26 -2.32
CA GLU A 101 -14.60 -0.59 -1.81
C GLU A 101 -14.45 0.94 -1.83
N LEU A 102 -13.30 1.45 -1.39
CA LEU A 102 -13.02 2.88 -1.40
C LEU A 102 -12.95 3.42 -2.84
N ALA A 103 -12.30 2.70 -3.76
CA ALA A 103 -12.19 3.11 -5.16
C ALA A 103 -13.58 3.23 -5.83
N MET A 104 -14.52 2.35 -5.50
CA MET A 104 -15.89 2.41 -6.01
C MET A 104 -16.72 3.56 -5.43
N LYS A 105 -16.39 4.01 -4.21
CA LYS A 105 -17.12 5.04 -3.46
C LYS A 105 -16.39 6.38 -3.41
N LEU A 106 -15.30 6.53 -4.16
CA LEU A 106 -14.42 7.68 -4.03
C LEU A 106 -15.09 8.94 -4.60
N GLU A 107 -15.49 9.84 -3.70
CA GLU A 107 -15.88 11.19 -4.07
C GLU A 107 -14.67 11.96 -4.66
N PRO A 108 -14.88 12.92 -5.58
CA PRO A 108 -13.82 13.64 -6.28
C PRO A 108 -12.76 14.33 -5.39
N ASN A 109 -13.06 14.58 -4.11
CA ASN A 109 -12.17 15.23 -3.16
C ASN A 109 -11.44 14.28 -2.19
N ASN A 110 -11.72 12.98 -2.22
CA ASN A 110 -11.05 12.03 -1.33
C ASN A 110 -9.73 11.54 -1.94
N ASN A 111 -8.64 11.66 -1.18
CA ASN A 111 -7.32 11.24 -1.62
C ASN A 111 -7.02 9.80 -1.15
N PRO A 112 -6.90 8.81 -2.06
CA PRO A 112 -6.66 7.41 -1.71
C PRO A 112 -5.19 7.11 -1.36
N VAL A 113 -4.31 8.12 -1.30
CA VAL A 113 -2.85 7.92 -1.10
C VAL A 113 -2.52 7.13 0.16
N ILE A 114 -3.20 7.37 1.29
CA ILE A 114 -2.92 6.65 2.55
C ILE A 114 -3.08 5.13 2.38
N LEU A 115 -4.11 4.73 1.65
CA LEU A 115 -4.40 3.33 1.39
C LEU A 115 -3.40 2.72 0.42
N ILE A 116 -3.01 3.44 -0.62
CA ILE A 116 -1.96 3.02 -1.56
C ILE A 116 -0.62 2.84 -0.82
N THR A 117 -0.26 3.78 0.06
CA THR A 117 0.95 3.65 0.88
C THR A 117 0.88 2.45 1.83
N LEU A 118 -0.30 2.17 2.39
CA LEU A 118 -0.49 1.03 3.29
C LEU A 118 -0.40 -0.30 2.52
N MET A 119 -0.97 -0.39 1.31
CA MET A 119 -0.83 -1.57 0.44
C MET A 119 0.63 -1.82 0.07
N ASN A 120 1.37 -0.78 -0.32
CA ASN A 120 2.79 -0.87 -0.65
C ASN A 120 3.64 -1.34 0.54
N ALA A 121 3.26 -0.96 1.77
CA ALA A 121 3.98 -1.37 2.97
C ALA A 121 3.73 -2.84 3.34
N ASN A 122 2.50 -3.34 3.15
CA ASN A 122 2.12 -4.71 3.55
C ASN A 122 2.38 -5.75 2.46
N ASN A 123 2.26 -5.39 1.17
CA ASN A 123 2.55 -6.30 0.06
C ASN A 123 3.35 -5.57 -1.04
N PRO A 124 4.66 -5.33 -0.80
CA PRO A 124 5.48 -4.59 -1.74
C PRO A 124 5.67 -5.34 -3.06
N ASP A 125 5.72 -6.67 -3.05
CA ASP A 125 5.96 -7.45 -4.26
C ASP A 125 4.82 -7.31 -5.28
N LYS A 126 3.57 -7.16 -4.80
CA LYS A 126 2.39 -6.97 -5.64
C LYS A 126 2.19 -5.52 -6.07
N TYR A 127 2.43 -4.55 -5.18
CA TYR A 127 1.99 -3.16 -5.39
C TYR A 127 3.12 -2.16 -5.65
N ARG A 128 4.37 -2.48 -5.33
CA ARG A 128 5.48 -1.59 -5.63
C ARG A 128 5.63 -1.49 -7.15
N PRO A 129 5.76 -0.28 -7.72
CA PRO A 129 6.01 -0.13 -9.14
C PRO A 129 7.29 -0.89 -9.52
N ASN A 130 7.17 -1.85 -10.43
CA ASN A 130 8.32 -2.49 -11.04
C ASN A 130 9.01 -1.45 -11.94
N SER A 131 9.94 -0.69 -11.35
CA SER A 131 10.83 0.18 -12.10
C SER A 131 11.81 -0.72 -12.86
N VAL A 132 11.41 -1.17 -14.03
CA VAL A 132 12.35 -1.75 -14.99
C VAL A 132 13.39 -0.67 -15.27
N ALA A 133 14.68 -1.00 -15.11
CA ALA A 133 15.73 -0.06 -15.47
C ALA A 133 15.49 0.39 -16.92
N PRO A 134 15.45 1.70 -17.20
CA PRO A 134 15.16 2.17 -18.53
C PRO A 134 16.23 1.58 -19.47
N SER A 135 15.79 0.94 -20.56
CA SER A 135 16.72 0.48 -21.59
C SER A 135 17.49 1.68 -22.14
N GLU A 136 18.70 1.47 -22.67
CA GLU A 136 19.48 2.55 -23.29
C GLU A 136 18.65 3.34 -24.32
N THR A 137 17.80 2.64 -25.08
CA THR A 137 16.86 3.23 -26.03
C THR A 137 15.80 4.13 -25.38
N MET A 138 15.28 3.75 -24.20
CA MET A 138 14.37 4.60 -23.42
C MET A 138 15.07 5.84 -22.88
N THR A 139 16.33 5.72 -22.45
CA THR A 139 17.10 6.88 -22.00
C THR A 139 17.43 7.85 -23.13
N GLU A 140 17.78 7.34 -24.32
CA GLU A 140 18.06 8.15 -25.50
C GLU A 140 16.80 8.88 -25.99
N THR A 141 15.66 8.18 -26.08
CA THR A 141 14.39 8.80 -26.48
C THR A 141 13.92 9.86 -25.49
N LEU A 142 14.06 9.63 -24.18
CA LEU A 142 13.76 10.64 -23.16
C LEU A 142 14.70 11.86 -23.22
N GLN A 143 15.98 11.65 -23.52
CA GLN A 143 16.94 12.74 -23.70
C GLN A 143 16.61 13.56 -24.96
N ALA A 144 16.33 12.89 -26.09
CA ALA A 144 15.92 13.53 -27.32
C ALA A 144 14.62 14.34 -27.14
N MET A 145 13.62 13.78 -26.44
CA MET A 145 12.36 14.47 -26.15
C MET A 145 12.58 15.70 -25.24
N LYS A 146 13.45 15.60 -24.23
CA LYS A 146 13.83 16.72 -23.36
C LYS A 146 14.58 17.82 -24.14
N GLN A 147 15.45 17.44 -25.07
CA GLN A 147 16.17 18.39 -25.92
C GLN A 147 15.21 19.11 -26.86
N ALA A 148 14.34 18.37 -27.57
CA ALA A 148 13.32 18.94 -28.43
C ALA A 148 12.40 19.91 -27.66
N THR A 149 11.95 19.54 -26.45
CA THR A 149 11.08 20.42 -25.63
C THR A 149 11.80 21.70 -25.21
N ARG A 150 13.11 21.63 -24.91
CA ARG A 150 13.93 22.82 -24.61
C ARG A 150 14.13 23.70 -25.84
N GLU A 151 14.30 23.11 -27.01
CA GLU A 151 14.43 23.83 -28.28
C GLU A 151 13.12 24.51 -28.67
N PHE A 152 11.97 23.82 -28.56
CA PHE A 152 10.65 24.43 -28.77
C PHE A 152 10.44 25.62 -27.84
N LYS A 153 10.76 25.49 -26.55
CA LYS A 153 10.62 26.58 -25.59
C LYS A 153 11.55 27.77 -25.92
N ARG A 154 12.78 27.51 -26.38
CA ARG A 154 13.71 28.56 -26.83
C ARG A 154 13.24 29.28 -28.09
N LEU A 155 12.61 28.57 -29.00
CA LEU A 155 12.05 29.15 -30.23
C LEU A 155 10.80 29.99 -29.90
N GLU A 156 9.93 29.54 -28.99
CA GLU A 156 8.80 30.34 -28.50
C GLU A 156 9.28 31.63 -27.80
N ASP A 157 10.34 31.56 -26.99
CA ASP A 157 10.91 32.73 -26.31
C ASP A 157 11.70 33.67 -27.27
N GLY A 158 12.18 33.15 -28.40
CA GLY A 158 13.01 33.88 -29.38
C GLY A 158 12.24 34.53 -30.53
N THR A 159 10.97 34.19 -30.76
CA THR A 159 10.19 34.70 -31.92
C THR A 159 9.46 36.02 -31.63
N GLN A 160 9.64 36.65 -30.46
CA GLN A 160 9.01 37.95 -30.14
C GLN A 160 9.89 39.20 -30.34
N THR A 161 11.14 39.10 -30.82
CA THR A 161 11.99 40.29 -30.96
C THR A 161 12.43 40.69 -32.37
N GLU A 162 12.10 39.94 -33.42
CA GLU A 162 12.47 40.34 -34.78
C GLU A 162 11.33 40.05 -35.75
N THR A 163 10.41 40.99 -35.95
CA THR A 163 9.66 41.21 -37.22
C THR A 163 8.64 42.36 -37.14
N VAL A 164 8.95 43.55 -36.61
CA VAL A 164 8.16 44.75 -36.98
C VAL A 164 8.99 46.04 -36.94
N THR A 165 9.95 46.21 -37.85
CA THR A 165 10.28 47.55 -38.41
C THR A 165 11.10 47.40 -39.68
N GLU A 166 10.48 46.90 -40.75
CA GLU A 166 10.92 47.26 -42.10
C GLU A 166 9.72 47.17 -43.04
N THR A 167 8.84 48.16 -42.94
CA THR A 167 7.86 48.43 -43.98
C THR A 167 8.61 49.01 -45.18
N VAL A 168 9.05 48.10 -46.05
CA VAL A 168 9.65 48.43 -47.34
C VAL A 168 8.64 49.22 -48.17
N ILE A 169 8.97 50.48 -48.44
CA ILE A 169 8.31 51.33 -49.45
C ILE A 169 8.60 50.71 -50.83
N ILE A 170 7.70 49.85 -51.33
CA ILE A 170 7.71 49.42 -52.74
C ILE A 170 6.63 50.19 -53.50
N LYS A 171 7.13 51.23 -54.19
CA LYS A 171 6.68 51.79 -55.47
C LYS A 171 5.28 51.37 -55.94
N LYS A 172 4.32 52.28 -55.77
CA LYS A 172 3.05 52.30 -56.50
C LYS A 172 3.34 52.63 -57.97
N GLY A 173 3.27 51.62 -58.85
CA GLY A 173 3.42 51.81 -60.29
C GLY A 173 3.19 50.51 -61.06
N LEU A 174 2.10 50.49 -61.83
CA LEU A 174 1.65 49.51 -62.83
C LEU A 174 0.68 48.41 -62.37
N GLN A 175 -0.61 48.75 -62.42
CA GLN A 175 -1.61 47.90 -63.09
C GLN A 175 -2.05 48.64 -64.37
N GLN A 176 -1.77 48.04 -65.54
CA GLN A 176 -2.48 48.30 -66.78
C GLN A 176 -3.70 47.33 -66.88
N PRO A 177 -4.44 47.25 -68.00
CA PRO A 177 -5.59 48.09 -68.36
C PRO A 177 -6.87 47.24 -68.59
N ARG A 178 -8.07 47.80 -68.38
CA ARG A 178 -9.37 47.24 -68.85
C ARG A 178 -10.38 48.40 -68.93
N THR A 179 -10.67 48.95 -70.11
CA THR A 179 -11.64 48.57 -71.17
C THR A 179 -13.00 49.24 -70.99
N GLU A 180 -13.47 49.86 -72.10
CA GLU A 180 -14.88 50.16 -72.48
C GLU A 180 -15.53 51.33 -71.68
N GLU A 181 -16.15 52.37 -72.25
CA GLU A 181 -16.75 52.68 -73.57
C GLU A 181 -16.48 54.15 -73.96
#